data_AF-A0A956EEC4-F1
#
_entry.id   AF-A0A956EEC4-F1
#
_cell.length_a   1.000
_cell.length_b   1.000
_cell.length_c   1.000
_cell.angle_alpha   90.00
_cell.angle_beta   90.00
_cell.angle_gamma   90.00
#
_symmetry.space_group_name_H-M   'P 1'
#
loop_
_entity.id
_entity.type
_entity.pdbx_description
1 polymer ?
#
loop_
_entity_poly.entity_id
_entity_poly.type
_entity_poly.pdbx_seq_one_letter_code
_entity_poly.pdbx_strand_id
1 'polypeptide(L)' 'MTVEELASLLRTSKKAIYARHARGGIPGGVRLGRTLRFDPRVIAQWLSANSASAGGQS' A
#
# COMPACT_ATOMS: atom_id res chain seq x y z
N MET A 1 -3.28 4.62 8.17
CA MET A 1 -3.86 5.31 7.00
C MET A 1 -5.10 4.58 6.50
N THR A 2 -5.99 5.26 5.78
CA THR A 2 -7.16 4.65 5.12
C THR A 2 -6.82 4.21 3.69
N VAL A 3 -7.74 3.49 3.05
CA VAL A 3 -7.66 3.15 1.61
C VAL A 3 -7.57 4.39 0.73
N GLU A 4 -8.22 5.48 1.12
CA GLU A 4 -8.26 6.74 0.35
C GLU A 4 -6.91 7.43 0.38
N GLU A 5 -6.32 7.55 1.57
CA GLU A 5 -4.98 8.12 1.74
C GLU A 5 -3.92 7.32 0.97
N LEU A 6 -4.01 5.99 1.04
CA LEU A 6 -3.11 5.12 0.29
C LEU A 6 -3.31 5.23 -1.23
N ALA A 7 -4.56 5.36 -1.68
CA ALA A 7 -4.90 5.55 -3.08
C ALA A 7 -4.32 6.86 -3.62
N SER A 8 -4.45 7.96 -2.87
CA SER A 8 -3.84 9.25 -3.21
C SER A 8 -2.32 9.17 -3.25
N LEU A 9 -1.69 8.51 -2.27
CA LEU A 9 -0.23 8.33 -2.20
C LEU A 9 0.31 7.55 -3.42
N LEU A 10 -0.38 6.49 -3.82
CA LEU A 10 -0.02 5.65 -4.95
C LEU A 10 -0.53 6.19 -6.30
N ARG A 11 -1.18 7.37 -6.31
CA ARG A 11 -1.86 7.96 -7.49
C ARG A 11 -2.75 6.94 -8.22
N THR A 12 -3.53 6.19 -7.46
CA THR A 12 -4.39 5.12 -7.97
C THR A 12 -5.80 5.21 -7.38
N SER A 13 -6.71 4.36 -7.83
CA SER A 13 -8.09 4.33 -7.35
C SER A 13 -8.25 3.39 -6.15
N LYS A 14 -9.23 3.67 -5.28
CA LYS A 14 -9.61 2.80 -4.14
C LYS A 14 -9.84 1.34 -4.58
N LYS A 15 -10.49 1.13 -5.73
CA LYS A 15 -10.70 -0.21 -6.33
C LYS A 15 -9.39 -0.94 -6.60
N ALA A 16 -8.38 -0.23 -7.12
CA ALA A 16 -7.07 -0.81 -7.40
C ALA A 16 -6.36 -1.20 -6.10
N ILE A 17 -6.48 -0.40 -5.04
CA ILE A 17 -5.96 -0.74 -3.71
C ILE A 17 -6.59 -2.03 -3.20
N TYR A 18 -7.92 -2.15 -3.24
CA TYR A 18 -8.61 -3.38 -2.82
C TYR A 18 -8.17 -4.60 -3.64
N ALA A 19 -8.11 -4.47 -4.97
CA ALA A 19 -7.69 -5.57 -5.85
C ALA A 19 -6.23 -5.97 -5.60
N ARG A 20 -5.33 -5.01 -5.40
CA ARG A 20 -3.91 -5.26 -5.16
C ARG A 20 -3.68 -5.86 -3.78
N HIS A 21 -4.40 -5.39 -2.76
CA HIS A 21 -4.40 -5.98 -1.43
C HIS A 21 -4.92 -7.43 -1.46
N ALA A 22 -6.03 -7.69 -2.14
CA ALA A 22 -6.58 -9.05 -2.28
C ALA A 22 -5.61 -10.02 -2.99
N ARG A 23 -4.75 -9.50 -3.87
CA ARG A 23 -3.68 -10.25 -4.54
C ARG A 23 -2.39 -10.34 -3.72
N GLY A 24 -2.35 -9.80 -2.50
CA GLY A 24 -1.15 -9.78 -1.66
C GLY A 24 -0.08 -8.76 -2.08
N GLY A 25 -0.40 -7.85 -3.01
CA GLY A 25 0.54 -6.84 -3.51
C GLY A 25 0.63 -5.57 -2.66
N ILE A 26 -0.10 -5.47 -1.55
CA ILE A 26 0.02 -4.35 -0.60
C ILE A 26 0.11 -4.92 0.82
N PRO A 27 1.26 -4.75 1.51
CA PRO A 27 1.43 -5.24 2.87
C PRO A 27 0.79 -4.30 3.91
N GLY A 28 0.66 -4.80 5.15
CA GLY A 28 0.22 -3.99 6.29
C GLY A 28 -1.27 -3.62 6.29
N GLY A 29 -2.07 -4.21 5.40
CA GLY A 29 -3.52 -4.08 5.40
C GLY A 29 -4.14 -4.91 6.53
N VAL A 30 -4.78 -4.25 7.48
CA VAL A 30 -5.52 -4.86 8.58
C VAL A 30 -6.98 -4.49 8.45
N ARG A 31 -7.85 -5.50 8.53
CA ARG A 31 -9.29 -5.30 8.49
C ARG A 31 -9.79 -4.99 9.91
N LEU A 32 -10.10 -3.73 10.15
CA LEU A 32 -10.68 -3.24 11.40
C LEU A 32 -12.19 -3.13 11.21
N GLY A 33 -12.89 -4.20 11.56
CA GLY A 33 -14.33 -4.35 11.34
C GLY A 33 -14.68 -4.34 9.86
N ARG A 34 -15.41 -3.31 9.43
CA ARG A 34 -15.81 -3.10 8.02
C ARG A 34 -14.80 -2.29 7.20
N THR A 35 -13.76 -1.76 7.83
CA THR A 35 -12.82 -0.84 7.19
C THR A 35 -11.44 -1.47 7.04
N LEU A 36 -10.83 -1.31 5.86
CA LEU A 36 -9.44 -1.67 5.62
C LEU A 36 -8.55 -0.49 6.02
N ARG A 37 -7.61 -0.71 6.94
CA ARG A 37 -6.61 0.27 7.35
C ARG A 37 -5.23 -0.30 7.08
N PHE A 38 -4.30 0.60 6.80
CA PHE A 38 -2.90 0.25 6.61
C PHE A 38 -2.04 0.91 7.66
N ASP A 39 -1.03 0.18 8.11
CA ASP A 39 0.00 0.76 8.96
C ASP A 39 0.94 1.65 8.13
N PRO A 40 1.08 2.94 8.47
CA PRO A 40 1.92 3.86 7.71
C PRO A 40 3.41 3.51 7.72
N ARG A 41 3.91 2.90 8.79
CA ARG A 41 5.31 2.49 8.88
C ARG A 41 5.59 1.28 7.99
N VAL A 42 4.66 0.34 7.92
CA VAL A 42 4.76 -0.82 7.03
C VAL A 42 4.71 -0.38 5.56
N ILE A 43 3.78 0.51 5.20
CA ILE A 43 3.69 1.03 3.83
C ILE A 43 4.93 1.85 3.45
N ALA A 44 5.45 2.69 4.35
CA ALA A 44 6.67 3.46 4.10
C ALA A 44 7.88 2.55 3.85
N GLN A 45 8.05 1.50 4.67
CA GLN A 45 9.10 0.50 4.48
C GLN A 45 8.92 -0.27 3.17
N TRP A 46 7.68 -0.65 2.84
CA TRP A 46 7.39 -1.33 1.58
C TRP A 46 7.68 -0.45 0.36
N LEU A 47 7.30 0.83 0.40
CA LEU A 47 7.61 1.79 -0.65
C LEU A 47 9.11 1.99 -0.80
N SER A 48 9.84 2.12 0.32
CA SER A 48 11.30 2.24 0.34
C SER A 48 11.99 0.99 -0.23
N ALA A 49 11.52 -0.20 0.14
CA ALA A 49 12.03 -1.46 -0.40
C ALA A 49 11.72 -1.62 -1.90
N ASN A 50 10.53 -1.20 -2.34
CA ASN A 50 10.14 -1.23 -3.75
C ASN A 50 10.87 -0.17 -4.58
N SER A 51 11.17 1.01 -4.03
CA SER A 51 12.02 2.01 -4.69
C SER A 51 13.48 1.56 -4.74
N ALA A 52 13.98 0.88 -3.70
CA ALA A 52 15.32 0.30 -3.69
C ALA A 52 15.44 -0.87 -4.68
N SER A 53 14.39 -1.68 -4.81
CA SER A 53 14.35 -2.79 -5.79
C SER A 53 14.09 -2.32 -7.22
N ALA A 54 13.47 -1.16 -7.42
CA ALA A 54 13.35 -0.51 -8.73
C ALA A 54 14.60 0.31 -9.11
N GLY A 55 15.42 0.67 -8.12
CA GLY A 55 16.69 1.38 -8.25
C GLY A 55 17.88 0.45 -8.17
N GLY A 56 17.94 -0.54 -9.07
CA GLY A 56 19.24 -1.09 -9.44
C GLY A 56 20.01 -0.05 -10.26
N GLN A 57 20.88 0.72 -9.60
CA GLN A 57 22.04 1.45 -10.17
C GLN A 57 21.67 2.59 -11.15
N SER A 58 22.10 3.83 -10.93
CA SER A 58 23.51 4.27 -10.95
C SER A 58 23.65 5.65 -10.31
#